data_AF-A0A0B0M9T7-F1
#
_entry.id   AF-A0A0B0M9T7-F1
#
_cell.length_a   1.000
_cell.length_b   1.000
_cell.length_c   1.000
_cell.angle_alpha   90.00
_cell.angle_beta   90.00
_cell.angle_gamma   90.00
#
_symmetry.space_group_name_H-M   'P 1'
#
loop_
_entity.id
_entity.type
_entity.pdbx_description
1 polymer ?
#
loop_
_entity_poly.entity_id
_entity_poly.type
_entity_poly.pdbx_seq_one_letter_code
_entity_poly.pdbx_strand_id
1 'polypeptide(L)'
;MPAYQYKSLNPENAKRHDTAMTNLSKIIMKKILERYNGFQGVTTLVDVGGGYGVTLNIIISRYPSIKGINYELPHVVQEAPSFPGIEHVGGDMFSTVPKADTIMMKEVLHNWDDEHCLKLLKNCYEALEEKG
;
A
#
# COMPACT_ATOMS: atom_id res chain seq x y z
N MET A 1 -7.74 18.73 -10.00
CA MET A 1 -6.52 17.93 -10.22
C MET A 1 -6.41 16.94 -9.06
N PRO A 2 -6.35 15.63 -9.30
CA PRO A 2 -6.17 14.63 -8.25
C PRO A 2 -4.91 14.90 -7.41
N ALA A 3 -4.95 14.54 -6.12
CA ALA A 3 -3.87 14.85 -5.17
C ALA A 3 -2.50 14.30 -5.62
N TYR A 4 -2.45 13.14 -6.28
CA TYR A 4 -1.20 12.56 -6.78
C TYR A 4 -0.56 13.38 -7.91
N GLN A 5 -1.36 13.97 -8.81
CA GLN A 5 -0.86 14.86 -9.87
C GLN A 5 -0.37 16.19 -9.29
N TYR A 6 -0.99 16.68 -8.21
CA TYR A 6 -0.50 17.87 -7.50
C TYR A 6 0.87 17.61 -6.84
N LYS A 7 1.05 16.42 -6.25
CA LYS A 7 2.31 16.00 -5.63
C LYS A 7 3.45 15.92 -6.64
N SER A 8 3.23 15.37 -7.83
CA SER A 8 4.27 15.31 -8.87
C SER A 8 4.74 16.68 -9.34
N LEU A 9 3.89 17.71 -9.24
CA LEU A 9 4.24 19.09 -9.59
C LEU A 9 4.96 19.85 -8.46
N ASN A 10 4.95 19.32 -7.22
CA ASN A 10 5.52 19.99 -6.04
C ASN A 10 6.33 19.00 -5.18
N PRO A 11 7.54 18.61 -5.60
CA PRO A 11 8.32 17.55 -4.96
C PRO A 11 8.61 17.79 -3.47
N GLU A 12 8.85 19.04 -3.07
CA GLU A 12 9.10 19.38 -1.65
C GLU A 12 7.85 19.15 -0.79
N ASN A 13 6.66 19.49 -1.31
CA ASN A 13 5.40 19.26 -0.62
C ASN A 13 5.05 17.77 -0.58
N ALA A 14 5.34 17.03 -1.65
CA ALA A 14 5.20 15.57 -1.67
C ALA A 14 6.04 14.93 -0.56
N LYS A 15 7.33 15.29 -0.48
CA LYS A 15 8.24 14.76 0.56
C LYS A 15 7.77 15.08 1.99
N ARG A 16 7.30 16.31 2.24
CA ARG A 16 6.74 16.69 3.55
C ARG A 16 5.49 15.89 3.89
N HIS A 17 4.58 15.75 2.93
CA HIS A 17 3.37 14.95 3.08
C HIS A 17 3.71 13.49 3.40
N ASP A 18 4.62 12.88 2.65
CA ASP A 18 4.94 11.46 2.80
C ASP A 18 5.70 11.17 4.11
N THR A 19 6.50 12.13 4.58
CA THR A 19 7.09 12.10 5.94
C THR A 19 6.01 12.13 7.02
N ALA A 20 5.01 13.00 6.88
CA ALA A 20 3.91 13.08 7.84
C ALA A 20 3.09 11.77 7.85
N MET A 21 2.75 11.24 6.68
CA MET A 21 2.01 9.98 6.56
C MET A 21 2.79 8.79 7.09
N THR A 22 4.12 8.78 6.91
CA THR A 22 5.01 7.77 7.49
C THR A 22 4.92 7.75 9.02
N ASN A 23 5.00 8.92 9.66
CA ASN A 23 4.95 9.02 11.12
C ASN A 23 3.56 8.66 11.67
N LEU A 24 2.49 9.10 11.01
CA LEU A 24 1.12 8.77 11.40
C LEU A 24 0.86 7.26 11.26
N SER A 25 1.32 6.65 10.16
CA SER A 25 1.17 5.21 9.91
C SER A 25 1.85 4.37 10.99
N LYS A 26 3.02 4.79 11.50
CA LYS A 26 3.68 4.09 12.62
C LYS A 26 2.81 4.01 13.87
N ILE A 27 2.15 5.11 14.23
CA ILE A 27 1.30 5.19 15.42
C ILE A 27 0.03 4.34 15.22
N ILE A 28 -0.66 4.56 14.09
CA ILE A 28 -1.93 3.89 13.79
C ILE A 28 -1.72 2.38 13.63
N MET A 29 -0.74 1.96 12.83
CA MET A 29 -0.52 0.54 12.56
C MET A 29 -0.10 -0.24 13.79
N LYS A 30 0.69 0.36 14.69
CA LYS A 30 1.01 -0.28 15.97
C LYS A 30 -0.27 -0.58 16.76
N LYS A 31 -1.22 0.35 16.79
CA LYS A 31 -2.53 0.16 17.47
C LYS A 31 -3.45 -0.81 16.74
N ILE A 32 -3.48 -0.79 15.42
CA ILE A 32 -4.24 -1.77 14.63
C ILE A 32 -3.72 -3.17 14.94
N LEU A 33 -2.41 -3.40 14.89
CA LEU A 33 -1.83 -4.72 15.15
C LEU A 33 -2.00 -5.18 16.61
N GLU A 34 -2.24 -4.30 17.58
CA GLU A 34 -2.61 -4.70 18.96
C GLU A 34 -3.98 -5.39 19.06
N ARG A 35 -4.83 -5.29 18.03
CA ARG A 35 -6.24 -5.75 18.06
C ARG A 35 -6.65 -6.57 16.83
N TYR A 36 -6.07 -6.30 15.67
CA TYR A 36 -6.37 -6.97 14.42
C TYR A 36 -5.39 -8.10 14.15
N ASN A 37 -5.92 -9.32 14.03
CA ASN A 37 -5.15 -10.54 13.77
C ASN A 37 -5.34 -11.08 12.34
N GLY A 38 -6.03 -10.36 11.45
CA GLY A 38 -6.33 -10.86 10.11
C GLY A 38 -5.12 -11.00 9.17
N PHE A 39 -3.92 -10.62 9.61
CA PHE A 39 -2.66 -10.93 8.92
C PHE A 39 -2.07 -12.29 9.32
N GLN A 40 -2.59 -12.95 10.36
CA GLN A 40 -2.10 -14.25 10.78
C GLN A 40 -2.45 -15.32 9.74
N GLY A 41 -1.44 -16.03 9.25
CA GLY A 41 -1.61 -17.10 8.25
C GLY A 41 -1.63 -16.61 6.79
N VAL A 42 -1.55 -15.30 6.54
CA VAL A 42 -1.35 -14.74 5.21
C VAL A 42 0.01 -15.20 4.65
N THR A 43 0.08 -15.57 3.37
CA THR A 43 1.37 -15.93 2.74
C THR A 43 1.90 -14.79 1.87
N THR A 44 1.03 -14.12 1.10
CA THR A 44 1.38 -12.95 0.28
C THR A 44 0.44 -11.79 0.58
N LEU A 45 1.01 -10.61 0.87
CA LEU A 45 0.27 -9.39 1.17
C LEU A 45 0.70 -8.28 0.22
N VAL A 46 -0.25 -7.71 -0.51
CA VAL A 46 -0.05 -6.50 -1.32
C VAL A 46 -0.60 -5.28 -0.56
N ASP A 47 0.22 -4.25 -0.41
CA ASP A 47 -0.20 -2.91 0.05
C ASP A 47 -0.35 -2.00 -1.18
N VAL A 48 -1.59 -1.81 -1.64
CA VAL A 48 -1.91 -0.96 -2.80
C VAL A 48 -1.94 0.49 -2.36
N GLY A 49 -1.18 1.35 -3.05
CA GLY A 49 -0.97 2.72 -2.63
C GLY A 49 -0.12 2.82 -1.37
N GLY A 50 0.78 1.84 -1.14
CA GLY A 50 1.57 1.72 0.09
C GLY A 50 2.64 2.81 0.28
N GLY A 51 2.79 3.72 -0.68
CA GLY A 51 3.77 4.79 -0.64
C GLY A 51 5.19 4.23 -0.60
N TYR A 52 5.97 4.72 0.37
CA TYR A 52 7.32 4.22 0.63
C TYR A 52 7.38 2.87 1.38
N GLY A 53 6.26 2.17 1.58
CA GLY A 53 6.22 0.82 2.14
C GLY A 53 6.38 0.71 3.66
N VAL A 54 6.30 1.83 4.40
CA VAL A 54 6.48 1.83 5.86
C VAL A 54 5.36 1.06 6.58
N THR A 55 4.12 1.19 6.13
CA THR A 55 2.97 0.46 6.69
C THR A 55 3.19 -1.04 6.56
N LEU A 56 3.50 -1.51 5.35
CA LEU A 56 3.82 -2.90 5.08
C LEU A 56 5.00 -3.39 5.92
N ASN A 57 6.09 -2.62 6.02
CA ASN A 57 7.25 -2.98 6.84
C ASN A 57 6.89 -3.23 8.32
N ILE A 58 5.97 -2.45 8.89
CA ILE A 58 5.49 -2.66 10.27
C ILE A 58 4.75 -4.00 10.39
N ILE A 59 3.95 -4.37 9.39
CA ILE A 59 3.22 -5.65 9.35
C ILE A 59 4.21 -6.81 9.20
N ILE A 60 5.11 -6.76 8.21
CA ILE A 60 6.10 -7.82 7.94
C ILE A 60 7.06 -7.99 9.12
N SER A 61 7.44 -6.90 9.81
CA SER A 61 8.25 -6.99 11.04
C SER A 61 7.56 -7.80 12.15
N ARG A 62 6.22 -7.84 12.18
CA ARG A 62 5.45 -8.65 13.14
C ARG A 62 5.12 -10.05 12.61
N TYR A 63 4.99 -10.20 11.29
CA TYR A 63 4.68 -11.46 10.63
C TYR A 63 5.73 -11.77 9.55
N PRO A 64 6.96 -12.17 9.92
CA PRO A 64 8.08 -12.28 8.98
C PRO A 64 7.92 -13.38 7.93
N SER A 65 6.94 -14.27 8.09
CA SER A 65 6.60 -15.31 7.11
C SER A 65 5.84 -14.77 5.89
N ILE A 66 5.24 -13.58 5.99
CA ILE A 66 4.50 -12.96 4.89
C ILE A 66 5.49 -12.43 3.85
N LYS A 67 5.25 -12.73 2.58
CA LYS A 67 5.89 -12.05 1.44
C LYS A 67 5.15 -10.74 1.17
N GLY A 68 5.81 -9.62 1.39
CA GLY A 68 5.22 -8.30 1.19
C GLY A 68 5.45 -7.75 -0.22
N ILE A 69 4.42 -7.20 -0.84
CA ILE A 69 4.50 -6.41 -2.08
C ILE A 69 4.00 -5.00 -1.79
N ASN A 70 4.88 -4.01 -1.85
CA ASN A 70 4.50 -2.60 -1.79
C ASN A 70 4.23 -2.10 -3.21
N TYR A 71 2.97 -1.81 -3.51
CA TYR A 71 2.54 -1.41 -4.86
C TYR A 71 2.19 0.08 -4.91
N GLU A 72 2.90 0.83 -5.76
CA GLU A 72 2.70 2.26 -5.97
C GLU A 72 3.14 2.67 -7.39
N LEU A 73 2.96 3.93 -7.75
CA LEU A 73 3.45 4.54 -8.97
C LEU A 73 4.97 4.37 -9.08
N PRO A 74 5.50 4.12 -10.30
CA PRO A 74 6.91 3.83 -10.53
C PRO A 74 7.89 4.85 -9.91
N HIS A 75 7.56 6.14 -9.95
CA HIS A 75 8.43 7.18 -9.40
C HIS A 75 8.47 7.18 -7.86
N VAL A 76 7.40 6.73 -7.19
CA VAL A 76 7.34 6.66 -5.73
C VAL A 76 8.14 5.46 -5.22
N VAL A 77 7.98 4.30 -5.85
CA VAL A 77 8.73 3.09 -5.47
C VAL A 77 10.23 3.21 -5.72
N GLN A 78 10.65 4.01 -6.71
CA GLN A 78 12.08 4.28 -6.97
C GLN A 78 12.75 5.04 -5.82
N GLU A 79 11.99 5.85 -5.07
CA GLU A 79 12.49 6.60 -3.91
C GLU A 79 12.29 5.86 -2.58
N ALA A 80 11.59 4.72 -2.61
CA ALA A 80 11.30 3.96 -1.40
C ALA A 80 12.58 3.29 -0.83
N PRO A 81 12.77 3.32 0.50
CA PRO A 81 13.87 2.59 1.12
C PRO A 81 13.64 1.08 1.02
N SER A 82 14.71 0.31 0.87
CA SER A 82 14.63 -1.15 0.88
C SER A 82 14.27 -1.68 2.27
N PHE A 83 13.34 -2.63 2.33
CA PHE A 83 12.97 -3.35 3.54
C PHE A 83 13.11 -4.87 3.36
N PRO A 84 13.66 -5.61 4.34
CA PRO A 84 13.71 -7.06 4.29
C PRO A 84 12.30 -7.67 4.17
N GLY A 85 12.14 -8.62 3.24
CA GLY A 85 10.86 -9.33 3.02
C GLY A 85 9.81 -8.53 2.23
N ILE A 86 10.17 -7.35 1.69
CA ILE A 86 9.29 -6.52 0.86
C ILE A 86 9.89 -6.34 -0.53
N GLU A 87 9.06 -6.59 -1.55
CA GLU A 87 9.31 -6.20 -2.92
C GLU A 87 8.55 -4.91 -3.25
N HIS A 88 9.23 -3.93 -3.84
CA HIS A 88 8.58 -2.72 -4.33
C HIS A 88 8.25 -2.86 -5.82
N VAL A 89 6.96 -2.76 -6.16
CA VAL A 89 6.47 -2.93 -7.53
C VAL A 89 5.84 -1.62 -8.00
N GLY A 90 6.36 -1.10 -9.11
CA GLY A 90 5.84 0.11 -9.76
C GLY A 90 4.72 -0.21 -10.73
N GLY A 91 3.58 0.48 -10.65
CA GLY A 91 2.50 0.33 -11.62
C GLY A 91 1.34 1.31 -11.42
N ASP A 92 0.23 1.02 -12.07
CA ASP A 92 -1.03 1.78 -11.94
C ASP A 92 -2.15 0.85 -11.46
N MET A 93 -2.68 1.15 -10.27
CA MET A 93 -3.75 0.37 -9.65
C MET A 93 -5.09 0.41 -10.41
N PHE A 94 -5.29 1.41 -11.29
CA PHE A 94 -6.44 1.44 -12.19
C PHE A 94 -6.24 0.63 -13.47
N SER A 95 -5.04 0.10 -13.68
CA SER A 95 -4.73 -0.80 -14.79
C SER A 95 -4.68 -2.26 -14.30
N THR A 96 -3.82 -2.57 -13.33
CA THR A 96 -3.68 -3.92 -12.74
C THR A 96 -3.20 -3.83 -11.29
N VAL A 97 -3.46 -4.86 -10.49
CA VAL A 97 -2.89 -5.04 -9.15
C VAL A 97 -2.13 -6.37 -9.09
N PRO A 98 -0.96 -6.46 -8.43
CA PRO A 98 -0.24 -7.73 -8.29
C PRO A 98 -1.07 -8.80 -7.56
N LYS A 99 -0.91 -10.06 -7.96
CA LYS A 99 -1.62 -11.18 -7.32
C LYS A 99 -1.17 -11.41 -5.87
N ALA A 100 -2.12 -11.70 -4.99
CA ALA A 100 -1.86 -12.03 -3.58
C ALA A 100 -3.05 -12.71 -2.90
N ASP A 101 -2.81 -13.34 -1.77
CA ASP A 101 -3.86 -13.90 -0.92
C ASP A 101 -4.61 -12.82 -0.14
N THR A 102 -3.98 -11.66 0.05
CA THR A 102 -4.58 -10.54 0.80
C THR A 102 -4.11 -9.23 0.20
N ILE A 103 -5.05 -8.31 0.04
CA ILE A 103 -4.80 -6.93 -0.40
C ILE A 103 -5.20 -5.99 0.74
N MET A 104 -4.31 -5.05 1.04
CA MET A 104 -4.57 -3.94 1.95
C MET A 104 -4.56 -2.62 1.17
N MET A 105 -5.47 -1.73 1.53
CA MET A 105 -5.52 -0.36 1.07
C MET A 105 -5.70 0.57 2.28
N LYS A 106 -4.64 1.27 2.68
CA LYS A 106 -4.71 2.28 3.75
C LYS A 106 -4.78 3.66 3.14
N GLU A 107 -5.83 4.43 3.49
CA GLU A 107 -5.99 5.84 3.06
C GLU A 107 -5.97 6.02 1.53
N VAL A 108 -6.45 5.02 0.78
CA VAL A 108 -6.52 5.05 -0.69
C VAL A 108 -7.89 5.52 -1.18
N LEU A 109 -8.95 4.78 -0.84
CA LEU A 109 -10.28 4.95 -1.42
C LEU A 109 -10.87 6.35 -1.18
N HIS A 110 -10.56 7.01 -0.06
CA HIS A 110 -11.07 8.35 0.24
C HIS A 110 -10.58 9.45 -0.74
N ASN A 111 -9.58 9.17 -1.57
CA ASN A 111 -9.01 10.12 -2.52
C ASN A 111 -9.76 10.13 -3.87
N TRP A 112 -10.73 9.24 -4.04
CA TRP A 112 -11.33 8.93 -5.34
C TRP A 112 -12.85 8.97 -5.26
N ASP A 113 -13.47 9.23 -6.41
CA ASP A 113 -14.93 9.07 -6.56
C ASP A 113 -15.31 7.58 -6.61
N ASP A 114 -16.62 7.33 -6.58
CA ASP A 114 -17.17 5.98 -6.54
C ASP A 114 -16.81 5.17 -7.80
N GLU A 115 -16.75 5.79 -8.98
CA GLU A 115 -16.43 5.10 -10.23
C GLU A 115 -14.98 4.57 -10.21
N HIS A 116 -14.05 5.40 -9.74
CA HIS A 116 -12.65 5.02 -9.56
C HIS A 116 -12.50 3.99 -8.44
N CYS A 117 -13.21 4.14 -7.32
CA CYS A 117 -13.21 3.14 -6.25
C CYS A 117 -13.69 1.78 -6.75
N LEU A 118 -14.79 1.74 -7.51
CA LEU A 118 -15.31 0.50 -8.10
C LEU A 118 -14.34 -0.12 -9.08
N LYS A 119 -13.68 0.69 -9.92
CA LYS A 119 -12.66 0.20 -10.86
C LYS A 119 -11.49 -0.44 -10.11
N LEU A 120 -10.97 0.23 -9.09
CA LEU A 120 -9.89 -0.28 -8.26
C LEU A 120 -10.28 -1.57 -7.54
N LEU A 121 -11.47 -1.61 -6.91
CA LEU A 121 -11.95 -2.79 -6.20
C LEU A 121 -12.14 -3.99 -7.12
N LYS A 122 -12.55 -3.80 -8.38
CA LYS A 122 -12.60 -4.87 -9.39
C LYS A 122 -11.20 -5.42 -9.71
N ASN A 123 -10.22 -4.53 -9.93
CA ASN A 123 -8.84 -4.95 -10.16
C ASN A 123 -8.27 -5.71 -8.96
N CYS A 124 -8.58 -5.29 -7.73
CA CYS A 124 -8.21 -6.03 -6.53
C CYS A 124 -8.88 -7.41 -6.49
N TYR A 125 -10.18 -7.50 -6.81
CA TYR A 125 -10.91 -8.78 -6.85
C TYR A 125 -10.31 -9.77 -7.86
N GLU A 126 -9.92 -9.30 -9.04
CA GLU A 126 -9.26 -10.13 -10.06
C GLU A 126 -7.84 -10.58 -9.66
N ALA A 127 -7.19 -9.84 -8.77
CA ALA A 127 -5.85 -10.13 -8.27
C ALA A 127 -5.83 -11.03 -7.03
N LEU A 128 -6.95 -11.15 -6.31
CA LEU A 128 -7.05 -12.04 -5.16
C LEU A 128 -7.05 -13.51 -5.59
N GLU A 129 -6.32 -14.33 -4.84
CA GLU A 129 -6.45 -15.79 -4.94
C GLU A 129 -7.85 -16.25 -4.51
N GLU A 130 -8.28 -17.46 -4.87
CA GLU A 130 -9.68 -17.96 -4.72
C GLU A 130 -10.28 -17.80 -3.30
N LYS A 131 -9.45 -17.74 -2.26
CA LYS A 131 -9.86 -17.62 -0.85
C LYS A 131 -9.51 -16.27 -0.20
N GLY A 132 -9.08 -15.29 -1.01
CA GLY A 132 -8.72 -13.94 -0.58
C GLY A 132 -9.88 -12.97 -0.45
#